data_AF-A0AA84ZTI6-F1
#
_entry.id   AF-A0AA84ZTI6-F1
#
_cell.length_a   1.000
_cell.length_b   1.000
_cell.length_c   1.000
_cell.angle_alpha   90.00
_cell.angle_beta   90.00
_cell.angle_gamma   90.00
#
_symmetry.space_group_name_H-M   'P 1'
#
loop_
_entity.id
_entity.type
_entity.pdbx_description
1 polymer ?
#
loop_
_entity_poly.entity_id
_entity_poly.type
_entity_poly.pdbx_seq_one_letter_code
_entity_poly.pdbx_strand_id
1 'polypeptide(L)'
;MLLLISTLMFVVMNEINSVKYEEYAKMSILNTDPPDCHFLCELCTSTVNATKYILDNEPFIPKILKNLMPICYMLPKLQYRKICYHLVDGGAVDIIHELVNKIDENNFCFHIGLCHNTIPCPSFQKTLT
;
A
#
# COMPACT_ATOMS: atom_id res chain seq x y z
N MET A 1 20.51 17.63 18.66
CA MET A 1 19.52 16.56 18.46
C MET A 1 18.51 16.88 17.35
N LEU A 2 17.80 18.02 17.38
CA LEU A 2 16.88 18.40 16.29
C LEU A 2 17.53 18.48 14.91
N LEU A 3 18.75 19.03 14.81
CA LEU A 3 19.48 19.14 13.54
C LEU A 3 19.80 17.77 12.93
N LEU A 4 20.12 16.78 13.76
CA LEU A 4 20.38 15.40 13.31
C LEU A 4 19.10 14.73 12.81
N ILE A 5 17.97 15.00 13.47
CA ILE A 5 16.65 14.49 13.05
C ILE A 5 16.24 15.12 11.73
N SER A 6 16.43 16.43 11.54
CA SER A 6 16.10 17.10 10.28
C SER A 6 16.95 16.62 9.11
N THR A 7 18.25 16.38 9.32
CA THR A 7 19.12 15.83 8.27
C THR A 7 18.77 14.38 7.95
N LEU A 8 18.42 13.56 8.96
CA LEU A 8 17.96 12.20 8.74
C LEU A 8 16.66 12.16 7.93
N MET A 9 15.68 13.01 8.27
CA MET A 9 14.42 13.10 7.53
C MET A 9 14.63 13.60 6.08
N PHE A 10 15.54 14.55 5.86
CA PHE A 10 15.88 15.05 4.53
C PHE A 10 16.57 13.98 3.66
N VAL A 11 17.51 13.22 4.25
CA VAL A 11 18.16 12.09 3.58
C VAL A 11 17.14 11.00 3.25
N VAL A 12 16.26 10.65 4.18
CA VAL A 12 15.18 9.67 3.97
C VAL A 12 14.23 10.13 2.86
N MET A 13 13.81 11.39 2.85
CA MET A 13 12.98 11.95 1.77
C MET A 13 13.69 11.91 0.41
N ASN A 14 15.01 12.13 0.37
CA ASN A 14 15.79 12.09 -0.87
C ASN A 14 15.99 10.66 -1.40
N GLU A 15 16.18 9.68 -0.52
CA GLU A 15 16.24 8.25 -0.86
C GLU A 15 14.87 7.69 -1.30
N ILE A 16 13.75 8.21 -0.78
CA ILE A 16 12.42 7.82 -1.27
C ILE A 16 12.17 8.35 -2.70
N ASN A 17 12.72 9.52 -3.05
CA ASN A 17 12.60 10.08 -4.40
C ASN A 17 13.33 9.24 -5.47
N SER A 18 14.44 8.58 -5.12
CA SER A 18 15.19 7.71 -6.05
C SER A 18 14.52 6.35 -6.25
N VAL A 19 13.92 5.77 -5.21
CA VAL A 19 13.17 4.48 -5.29
C VAL A 19 11.96 4.60 -6.22
N LYS A 20 11.29 5.76 -6.25
CA LYS A 20 10.15 5.99 -7.15
C LYS A 20 10.53 5.74 -8.61
N TYR A 21 11.75 6.08 -9.04
CA TYR A 21 12.13 6.04 -10.46
C TYR A 21 12.50 4.65 -11.00
N GLU A 22 13.00 3.74 -10.16
CA GLU A 22 13.51 2.44 -10.61
C GLU A 22 12.43 1.35 -10.69
N GLU A 23 11.31 1.52 -9.99
CA GLU A 23 10.20 0.55 -10.01
C GLU A 23 9.25 0.74 -11.20
N TYR A 24 9.05 1.98 -11.69
CA TYR A 24 8.29 2.22 -12.94
C TYR A 24 9.00 1.68 -14.19
N ALA A 25 10.35 1.58 -14.16
CA ALA A 25 11.12 1.10 -15.30
C ALA A 25 11.10 -0.44 -15.47
N LYS A 26 10.74 -1.19 -14.42
CA LYS A 26 10.75 -2.66 -14.45
C LYS A 26 9.41 -3.30 -14.85
N MET A 27 8.37 -2.51 -15.13
CA MET A 27 7.10 -3.00 -15.71
C MET A 27 7.18 -3.26 -17.22
N SER A 28 8.37 -3.36 -17.80
CA SER A 28 8.62 -3.69 -19.21
C SER A 28 8.53 -5.20 -19.49
N ILE A 29 7.52 -5.89 -18.95
CA ILE A 29 7.26 -7.32 -19.28
C ILE A 29 6.30 -7.44 -20.47
N LEU A 30 5.73 -6.33 -20.95
CA LEU A 30 4.85 -6.30 -22.11
C LEU A 30 5.40 -5.29 -23.12
N ASN A 31 5.74 -5.76 -24.32
CA ASN A 31 6.11 -4.92 -25.48
C ASN A 31 4.87 -4.17 -25.99
N THR A 32 4.33 -3.29 -25.18
CA THR A 32 3.12 -2.53 -25.49
C THR A 32 3.35 -1.09 -25.11
N ASP A 33 2.82 -0.21 -25.97
CA ASP A 33 2.70 1.23 -25.78
C ASP A 33 2.44 1.60 -24.30
N PRO A 34 2.96 2.75 -23.81
CA PRO A 34 2.74 3.18 -22.44
C PRO A 34 1.25 3.08 -22.08
N PRO A 35 0.90 2.41 -20.97
CA PRO A 35 -0.50 2.16 -20.63
C PRO A 35 -1.26 3.47 -20.48
N ASP A 36 -2.48 3.50 -21.01
CA ASP A 36 -3.40 4.62 -20.85
C ASP A 36 -3.57 4.92 -19.36
N CYS A 37 -3.38 6.18 -18.94
CA CYS A 37 -3.53 6.56 -17.54
C CYS A 37 -4.96 6.40 -17.04
N HIS A 38 -5.97 6.36 -17.93
CA HIS A 38 -7.31 5.92 -17.54
C HIS A 38 -7.33 4.45 -17.12
N PHE A 39 -6.71 3.58 -17.90
CA PHE A 39 -6.60 2.15 -17.60
C PHE A 39 -5.83 1.89 -16.30
N LEU A 40 -4.73 2.61 -16.06
CA LEU A 40 -3.96 2.49 -14.81
C LEU A 40 -4.78 2.91 -13.58
N CYS A 41 -5.56 4.00 -13.70
CA CYS A 41 -6.41 4.47 -12.61
C CYS A 41 -7.52 3.46 -12.31
N GLU A 42 -8.21 2.97 -13.35
CA GLU A 42 -9.26 1.96 -13.21
C GLU A 42 -8.73 0.64 -12.64
N LEU A 43 -7.56 0.19 -13.10
CA LEU A 43 -6.91 -1.00 -12.56
C LEU A 43 -6.58 -0.82 -11.08
N CYS A 44 -6.05 0.34 -10.71
CA CYS A 44 -5.75 0.65 -9.31
C CYS A 44 -7.00 0.63 -8.45
N THR A 45 -8.04 1.39 -8.82
CA THR A 45 -9.26 1.51 -8.00
C THR A 45 -9.97 0.17 -7.89
N SER A 46 -10.04 -0.60 -8.98
CA SER A 46 -10.59 -1.95 -8.98
C SER A 46 -9.78 -2.90 -8.08
N THR A 47 -8.45 -2.81 -8.11
CA THR A 47 -7.58 -3.66 -7.28
C THR A 47 -7.72 -3.32 -5.79
N VAL A 48 -7.78 -2.03 -5.45
CA VAL A 48 -8.00 -1.59 -4.07
C VAL A 48 -9.36 -2.05 -3.58
N ASN A 49 -10.41 -1.91 -4.39
CA ASN A 49 -11.75 -2.35 -4.03
C ASN A 49 -11.83 -3.87 -3.85
N ALA A 50 -11.22 -4.65 -4.75
CA ALA A 50 -11.13 -6.10 -4.59
C ALA A 50 -10.37 -6.50 -3.32
N THR A 51 -9.30 -5.76 -2.99
CA THR A 51 -8.53 -5.99 -1.75
C THR A 51 -9.38 -5.71 -0.52
N LYS A 52 -10.14 -4.61 -0.49
CA LYS A 52 -11.11 -4.30 0.58
C LYS A 52 -12.11 -5.45 0.76
N TYR A 53 -12.71 -5.91 -0.34
CA TYR A 53 -13.64 -7.04 -0.32
C TYR A 53 -13.02 -8.32 0.26
N ILE A 54 -11.80 -8.68 -0.16
CA ILE A 54 -11.10 -9.86 0.37
C ILE A 54 -10.84 -9.71 1.87
N LEU A 55 -10.38 -8.53 2.29
CA LEU A 55 -10.09 -8.27 3.70
C LEU A 55 -11.34 -8.34 4.59
N ASP A 56 -12.51 -7.98 4.06
CA ASP A 56 -13.78 -8.02 4.81
C ASP A 56 -14.46 -9.40 4.81
N ASN A 57 -14.28 -10.21 3.75
CA ASN A 57 -15.06 -11.44 3.56
C ASN A 57 -14.26 -12.74 3.77
N GLU A 58 -12.93 -12.69 3.66
CA GLU A 58 -12.07 -13.87 3.81
C GLU A 58 -11.32 -13.84 5.15
N PRO A 59 -11.06 -15.00 5.79
CA PRO A 59 -10.26 -15.08 7.03
C PRO A 59 -8.76 -14.89 6.76
N PHE A 60 -8.40 -13.92 5.92
CA PHE A 60 -7.02 -13.60 5.56
C PHE A 60 -6.27 -12.99 6.74
N ILE A 61 -6.82 -11.94 7.35
CA ILE A 61 -6.20 -11.24 8.49
C ILE A 61 -6.02 -12.14 9.71
N PRO A 62 -7.04 -12.90 10.19
CA PRO A 62 -6.86 -13.83 11.30
C PRO A 62 -5.78 -14.88 11.03
N LYS A 63 -5.70 -15.39 9.79
CA LYS A 63 -4.72 -16.41 9.40
C LYS A 63 -3.29 -15.86 9.43
N ILE A 64 -3.09 -14.62 8.97
CA ILE A 64 -1.79 -13.94 9.07
C ILE A 64 -1.41 -13.69 10.53
N LEU A 65 -2.33 -13.12 11.33
CA LEU A 65 -2.09 -12.81 12.73
C LEU A 65 -1.66 -14.04 13.54
N LYS A 66 -2.27 -15.20 13.28
CA LYS A 66 -1.88 -16.47 13.90
C LYS A 66 -0.41 -16.84 13.61
N ASN A 67 0.11 -16.52 12.42
CA ASN A 67 1.51 -16.76 12.08
C ASN A 67 2.47 -15.81 12.79
N LEU A 68 2.00 -14.67 13.30
CA LEU A 68 2.79 -13.73 14.10
C LEU A 68 2.87 -14.13 15.58
N MET A 69 2.09 -15.13 16.02
CA MET A 69 2.07 -15.62 17.40
C MET A 69 3.45 -16.00 17.98
N PRO A 70 4.39 -16.61 17.21
CA PRO A 70 5.75 -16.90 17.67
C PRO A 70 6.54 -15.65 18.11
N ILE A 71 6.27 -14.48 17.51
CA ILE A 71 6.97 -13.23 17.82
C ILE A 71 6.63 -12.78 19.24
N CYS A 72 5.42 -13.06 19.72
CA CYS A 72 5.02 -12.74 21.10
C CYS A 72 5.90 -13.44 22.15
N TYR A 73 6.46 -14.62 21.85
CA TYR A 73 7.37 -15.33 22.76
C TYR A 73 8.74 -14.67 22.86
N MET A 74 9.17 -13.96 21.82
CA MET A 74 10.47 -13.27 21.79
C MET A 74 10.48 -12.00 22.67
N LEU A 75 9.32 -11.50 23.09
CA LEU A 75 9.24 -10.32 23.93
C LEU A 75 9.76 -10.61 25.35
N PRO A 76 10.61 -9.75 25.94
CA PRO A 76 11.30 -10.05 27.20
C PRO A 76 10.40 -9.91 28.44
N LYS A 77 9.42 -8.99 28.44
CA LYS A 77 8.54 -8.75 29.61
C LYS A 77 7.17 -9.40 29.43
N LEU A 78 6.65 -10.02 30.49
CA LEU A 78 5.35 -10.68 30.51
C LEU A 78 4.20 -9.77 30.07
N GLN A 79 4.21 -8.49 30.47
CA GLN A 79 3.17 -7.53 30.08
C GLN A 79 3.10 -7.31 28.57
N TYR A 80 4.25 -7.27 27.88
CA TYR A 80 4.29 -7.11 26.42
C TYR A 80 3.86 -8.39 25.71
N ARG A 81 4.19 -9.56 26.27
CA ARG A 81 3.67 -10.84 25.76
C ARG A 81 2.15 -10.87 25.80
N LYS A 82 1.54 -10.50 26.93
CA LYS A 82 0.08 -10.46 27.09
C LYS A 82 -0.60 -9.53 26.08
N ILE A 83 -0.07 -8.31 25.91
CA ILE A 83 -0.59 -7.36 24.92
C ILE A 83 -0.44 -7.91 23.50
N CYS A 84 0.72 -8.49 23.18
CA CYS A 84 0.96 -9.10 21.88
C CYS A 84 -0.02 -10.24 21.59
N TYR A 85 -0.24 -11.14 22.56
CA TYR A 85 -1.20 -12.24 22.40
C TYR A 85 -2.61 -11.72 22.15
N HIS A 86 -3.07 -10.74 22.94
CA HIS A 86 -4.38 -10.13 22.71
C HIS A 86 -4.50 -9.53 21.30
N LEU A 87 -3.43 -8.92 20.79
CA LEU A 87 -3.42 -8.33 19.45
C LEU A 87 -3.48 -9.39 18.35
N VAL A 88 -2.68 -10.46 18.44
CA VAL A 88 -2.64 -11.52 17.42
C VAL A 88 -3.82 -12.49 17.50
N ASP A 89 -4.47 -12.61 18.67
CA ASP A 89 -5.61 -13.51 18.92
C ASP A 89 -6.97 -12.84 18.66
N GLY A 90 -7.01 -11.85 17.77
CA GLY A 90 -8.24 -11.20 17.32
C GLY A 90 -8.31 -9.70 17.59
N GLY A 91 -7.52 -9.16 18.53
CA GLY A 91 -7.56 -7.73 18.84
C GLY A 91 -7.15 -6.82 17.68
N ALA A 92 -6.31 -7.29 16.76
CA ALA A 92 -5.96 -6.54 15.55
C ALA A 92 -6.98 -6.67 14.43
N VAL A 93 -7.88 -7.66 14.45
CA VAL A 93 -8.84 -7.91 13.36
C VAL A 93 -9.76 -6.70 13.22
N ASP A 94 -10.42 -6.29 14.31
CA ASP A 94 -11.35 -5.15 14.32
C ASP A 94 -10.66 -3.84 13.88
N ILE A 95 -9.43 -3.62 14.37
CA ILE A 95 -8.64 -2.43 14.04
C ILE A 95 -8.32 -2.39 12.54
N ILE A 96 -7.95 -3.54 11.96
CA ILE A 96 -7.62 -3.64 10.54
C ILE A 96 -8.88 -3.42 9.69
N HIS A 97 -10.02 -4.02 10.04
CA HIS A 97 -11.27 -3.77 9.32
C HIS A 97 -11.67 -2.29 9.38
N GLU A 98 -11.52 -1.62 10.53
CA GLU A 98 -11.81 -0.19 10.63
C GLU A 98 -10.89 0.65 9.72
N LEU A 99 -9.60 0.29 9.66
CA LEU A 99 -8.63 0.97 8.80
C LEU A 99 -8.95 0.76 7.31
N VAL A 100 -9.26 -0.47 6.90
CA VAL A 100 -9.60 -0.83 5.51
C VAL A 100 -10.83 -0.07 5.05
N ASN A 101 -11.85 0.05 5.91
CA ASN A 101 -13.08 0.79 5.60
C ASN A 101 -12.87 2.30 5.42
N LYS A 102 -11.79 2.87 5.97
CA LYS A 102 -11.45 4.30 5.80
C LYS A 102 -10.67 4.57 4.51
N ILE A 103 -10.23 3.54 3.79
CA ILE A 103 -9.52 3.70 2.52
C ILE A 103 -10.53 4.03 1.42
N ASP A 104 -10.46 5.25 0.91
CA ASP A 104 -11.08 5.63 -0.37
C ASP A 104 -10.13 5.29 -1.51
N GLU A 105 -10.57 4.40 -2.41
CA GLU A 105 -9.76 3.90 -3.52
C GLU A 105 -9.27 5.00 -4.46
N ASN A 106 -10.09 6.02 -4.72
CA ASN A 106 -9.72 7.12 -5.61
C ASN A 106 -8.60 7.97 -4.99
N ASN A 107 -8.73 8.32 -3.71
CA ASN A 107 -7.74 9.10 -2.99
C ASN A 107 -6.43 8.32 -2.79
N PHE A 108 -6.52 7.01 -2.52
CA PHE A 108 -5.34 6.14 -2.44
C PHE A 108 -4.61 6.09 -3.79
N CYS A 109 -5.32 5.79 -4.87
CA CYS A 109 -4.77 5.70 -6.22
C CYS A 109 -4.23 7.05 -6.72
N PHE A 110 -4.83 8.16 -6.30
CA PHE A 110 -4.32 9.51 -6.52
C PHE A 110 -2.99 9.74 -5.77
N HIS A 111 -2.92 9.39 -4.49
CA HIS A 111 -1.72 9.57 -3.66
C HIS A 111 -0.50 8.82 -4.20
N ILE A 112 -0.70 7.63 -4.78
CA ILE A 112 0.39 6.84 -5.37
C ILE A 112 0.68 7.18 -6.83
N GLY A 113 -0.07 8.14 -7.42
CA GLY A 113 0.16 8.67 -8.76
C GLY A 113 -0.42 7.84 -9.91
N LEU A 114 -1.34 6.90 -9.61
CA LEU A 114 -2.01 6.09 -10.62
C LEU A 114 -3.31 6.73 -11.13
N CYS A 115 -3.91 7.64 -10.35
CA CYS A 115 -5.02 8.49 -10.77
C CYS A 115 -4.62 9.97 -10.76
N HIS A 116 -5.15 10.77 -11.69
CA HIS A 116 -4.97 12.22 -11.75
C HIS A 116 -6.32 12.94 -11.73
N ASN A 117 -6.46 13.92 -10.85
CA ASN A 117 -7.75 14.60 -10.64
C ASN A 117 -8.04 15.68 -11.70
N THR A 118 -7.05 16.07 -12.51
CA THR A 118 -7.12 17.30 -13.33
C THR A 118 -6.22 17.34 -14.57
N ILE A 119 -5.36 16.35 -14.80
CA ILE A 119 -4.52 16.33 -16.01
C ILE A 119 -5.25 15.47 -17.05
N PRO A 120 -5.68 16.03 -18.20
CA PRO A 120 -6.19 15.21 -19.28
C PRO A 120 -5.09 14.23 -19.66
N CYS A 121 -5.38 12.95 -19.49
CA CYS A 121 -4.55 11.88 -20.04
C CYS A 121 -4.28 12.23 -21.51
N PRO A 122 -3.01 12.41 -21.93
CA PRO A 122 -2.73 12.51 -23.34
C PRO A 122 -3.16 11.18 -23.94
N SER A 123 -4.33 11.18 -24.57
CA SER A 123 -4.77 10.05 -25.36
C SER A 123 -3.67 9.82 -26.38
N PHE A 124 -3.02 8.66 -26.31
CA PHE A 124 -2.08 8.27 -27.35
C PHE A 124 -2.93 8.00 -28.59
N GLN A 125 -3.19 9.06 -29.36
CA GLN A 125 -3.81 8.96 -30.66
C GLN A 125 -2.82 8.20 -31.53
N LYS A 126 -2.99 6.87 -31.56
CA LYS A 126 -2.30 5.98 -32.48
C LYS A 126 -2.60 6.51 -33.88
N THR A 127 -1.67 7.28 -34.43
CA THR A 127 -1.74 7.70 -35.83
C THR A 127 -1.38 6.46 -36.61
N LEU A 128 -2.39 5.69 -37.01
CA LEU A 128 -2.22 4.63 -38.00
C LEU A 128 -1.83 5.31 -39.33
N THR A 129 -0.55 5.23 -39.67
CA THR A 129 -0.05 5.32 -41.05
C THR A 129 0.45 3.96 -41.47
#